data_AF-A0A9R1XNY4-F1
#
_entry.id   AF-A0A9R1XNY4-F1
#
_cell.length_a   1.000
_cell.length_b   1.000
_cell.length_c   1.000
_cell.angle_alpha   90.00
_cell.angle_beta   90.00
_cell.angle_gamma   90.00
#
_symmetry.space_group_name_H-M   'P 1'
#
loop_
_entity.id
_entity.type
_entity.pdbx_description
1 polymer ?
#
loop_
_entity_poly.entity_id
_entity_poly.type
_entity_poly.pdbx_seq_one_letter_code
_entity_poly.pdbx_strand_id
1 'polypeptide(L)'
;MSHNENSSSSNEYSEWEAWVVQNNRQLDEIITKLLIEDHPPRARRRYCDQERKQGEACLVEDYLVDNPTYDQATFRRRFCMQRPLFFRIVTGVTANDLYFQQRHDTTGRQSLSPLHKCTTAMRVLAYGTSADAQDEYTRRSEIVTKDALIKFIEGVISCFGKKYLRRPNEADLARLLHVREERGFSGMMGSIDCMHWTWKNCPTAWAGQYAGRSGKPTIILAAVASYDLWICHAFFGTPGTCNDINILHLKERKTI
;
A
#
# COMPACT_ATOMS: atom_id res chain seq x y z
N MET A 1 -50.92 -10.16 -17.94
CA MET A 1 -50.03 -11.21 -17.42
C MET A 1 -48.63 -10.62 -17.36
N SER A 2 -48.24 -10.19 -16.17
CA SER A 2 -46.91 -9.68 -15.85
C SER A 2 -45.95 -10.85 -15.66
N HIS A 3 -44.91 -10.95 -16.49
CA HIS A 3 -43.76 -11.79 -16.19
C HIS A 3 -42.60 -10.93 -15.68
N ASN A 4 -41.95 -11.52 -14.67
CA ASN A 4 -41.13 -10.94 -13.65
C ASN A 4 -39.66 -11.22 -14.01
N GLU A 5 -38.92 -10.21 -14.46
CA GLU A 5 -37.48 -10.28 -14.73
C GLU A 5 -36.77 -9.30 -13.80
N ASN A 6 -36.60 -9.66 -12.52
CA ASN A 6 -35.83 -8.82 -11.59
C ASN A 6 -35.11 -9.60 -10.47
N SER A 7 -34.66 -10.84 -10.75
CA SER A 7 -34.05 -11.71 -9.74
C SER A 7 -32.66 -12.27 -10.08
N SER A 8 -32.10 -11.98 -11.27
CA SER A 8 -30.89 -12.68 -11.75
C SER A 8 -29.58 -11.90 -11.57
N SER A 9 -29.57 -10.57 -11.65
CA SER A 9 -28.32 -9.79 -11.62
C SER A 9 -27.76 -9.56 -10.21
N SER A 10 -28.63 -9.54 -9.20
CA SER A 10 -28.24 -9.41 -7.79
C SER A 10 -27.48 -10.63 -7.27
N ASN A 11 -27.77 -11.82 -7.81
CA ASN A 11 -27.13 -13.07 -7.38
C ASN A 11 -25.68 -13.20 -7.92
N GLU A 12 -25.42 -12.82 -9.17
CA GLU A 12 -24.06 -12.89 -9.76
C GLU A 12 -23.06 -11.88 -9.17
N TYR A 13 -23.52 -10.68 -8.78
CA TYR A 13 -22.67 -9.68 -8.13
C TYR A 13 -22.30 -10.10 -6.71
N SER A 14 -23.29 -10.59 -5.94
CA SER A 14 -23.06 -11.14 -4.60
C SER A 14 -22.21 -12.41 -4.62
N GLU A 15 -22.35 -13.28 -5.62
CA GLU A 15 -21.50 -14.47 -5.79
C GLU A 15 -20.06 -14.11 -6.18
N TRP A 16 -19.85 -13.09 -7.02
CA TRP A 16 -18.51 -12.64 -7.38
C TRP A 16 -17.82 -11.86 -6.26
N GLU A 17 -18.52 -10.95 -5.57
CA GLU A 17 -17.97 -10.32 -4.37
C GLU A 17 -17.70 -11.38 -3.30
N ALA A 18 -18.60 -12.36 -3.10
CA ALA A 18 -18.33 -13.48 -2.22
C ALA A 18 -17.12 -14.29 -2.67
N TRP A 19 -16.95 -14.59 -3.97
CA TRP A 19 -15.81 -15.35 -4.49
C TRP A 19 -14.50 -14.59 -4.41
N VAL A 20 -14.49 -13.29 -4.72
CA VAL A 20 -13.29 -12.44 -4.59
C VAL A 20 -12.97 -12.21 -3.13
N VAL A 21 -13.96 -11.95 -2.27
CA VAL A 21 -13.76 -11.86 -0.82
C VAL A 21 -13.31 -13.21 -0.27
N GLN A 22 -13.81 -14.34 -0.76
CA GLN A 22 -13.36 -15.69 -0.36
C GLN A 22 -11.93 -15.97 -0.83
N ASN A 23 -11.58 -15.62 -2.08
CA ASN A 23 -10.22 -15.79 -2.60
C ASN A 23 -9.23 -14.80 -2.01
N ASN A 24 -9.65 -13.56 -1.77
CA ASN A 24 -8.85 -12.58 -1.03
C ASN A 24 -8.75 -12.96 0.44
N ARG A 25 -9.76 -13.60 1.03
CA ARG A 25 -9.68 -14.19 2.37
C ARG A 25 -8.77 -15.40 2.41
N GLN A 26 -8.71 -16.20 1.33
CA GLN A 26 -7.71 -17.26 1.19
C GLN A 26 -6.30 -16.68 1.02
N LEU A 27 -6.13 -15.61 0.23
CA LEU A 27 -4.87 -14.89 0.12
C LEU A 27 -4.49 -14.22 1.44
N ASP A 28 -5.44 -13.64 2.17
CA ASP A 28 -5.25 -13.05 3.48
C ASP A 28 -4.93 -14.13 4.50
N GLU A 29 -5.56 -15.31 4.46
CA GLU A 29 -5.24 -16.45 5.30
C GLU A 29 -3.88 -17.06 4.95
N ILE A 30 -3.50 -17.08 3.67
CA ILE A 30 -2.18 -17.55 3.21
C ILE A 30 -1.11 -16.52 3.61
N ILE A 31 -1.33 -15.22 3.40
CA ILE A 31 -0.44 -14.15 3.83
C ILE A 31 -0.35 -14.14 5.35
N THR A 32 -1.47 -14.26 6.05
CA THR A 32 -1.54 -14.37 7.50
C THR A 32 -0.82 -15.63 7.96
N LYS A 33 -0.99 -16.80 7.34
CA LYS A 33 -0.23 -18.03 7.65
C LYS A 33 1.26 -17.92 7.32
N LEU A 34 1.64 -17.22 6.25
CA LEU A 34 3.04 -16.96 5.89
C LEU A 34 3.70 -15.92 6.81
N LEU A 35 2.92 -14.99 7.37
CA LEU A 35 3.36 -14.00 8.35
C LEU A 35 3.32 -14.55 9.79
N ILE A 36 2.42 -15.50 10.07
CA ILE A 36 2.23 -16.18 11.36
C ILE A 36 3.02 -17.48 11.44
N GLU A 37 3.55 -18.02 10.33
CA GLU A 37 4.25 -19.31 10.27
C GLU A 37 5.23 -19.41 11.45
N ASP A 38 4.84 -20.28 12.38
CA ASP A 38 5.39 -20.38 13.72
C ASP A 38 6.88 -20.68 13.59
N HIS A 39 7.69 -19.64 13.80
CA HIS A 39 9.12 -19.86 13.86
C HIS A 39 9.37 -20.70 15.12
N PRO A 40 10.15 -21.80 15.02
CA PRO A 40 10.48 -22.63 16.17
C PRO A 40 11.01 -21.75 17.31
N PRO A 41 10.76 -22.11 18.58
CA PRO A 41 11.12 -21.29 19.74
C PRO A 41 12.58 -20.86 19.62
N ARG A 42 12.77 -19.55 19.41
CA ARG A 42 14.04 -19.02 18.97
C ARG A 42 15.08 -19.15 20.06
N ALA A 43 16.26 -19.64 19.68
CA ALA A 43 17.45 -19.55 20.49
C ALA A 43 17.63 -18.11 21.00
N ARG A 44 18.09 -17.97 22.23
CA ARG A 44 18.31 -16.68 22.91
C ARG A 44 19.14 -15.77 22.00
N ARG A 45 18.52 -14.76 21.39
CA ARG A 45 19.20 -13.85 20.46
C ARG A 45 20.28 -13.07 21.18
N ARG A 46 21.49 -13.06 20.61
CA ARG A 46 22.55 -12.15 21.03
C ARG A 46 22.12 -10.74 20.65
N TYR A 47 22.03 -9.85 21.63
CA TYR A 47 21.82 -8.43 21.38
C TYR A 47 23.06 -7.87 20.68
N CYS A 48 22.90 -7.36 19.47
CA CYS A 48 23.92 -6.60 18.77
C CYS A 48 23.53 -5.11 18.87
N ASP A 49 24.43 -4.29 19.42
CA ASP A 49 24.22 -2.84 19.44
C ASP A 49 24.54 -2.30 18.06
N GLN A 50 23.52 -2.21 17.20
CA GLN A 50 23.66 -1.69 15.84
C GLN A 50 23.76 -0.16 15.83
N GLU A 51 24.40 0.50 16.82
CA GLU A 51 24.72 1.94 16.83
C GLU A 51 23.57 2.83 16.28
N ARG A 52 22.36 2.62 16.80
CA ARG A 52 21.12 3.16 16.24
C ARG A 52 21.09 4.68 16.13
N LYS A 53 21.72 5.35 17.11
CA LYS A 53 21.82 6.82 17.18
C LYS A 53 22.59 7.40 16.02
N GLN A 54 23.66 6.73 15.58
CA GLN A 54 24.47 7.20 14.47
C GLN A 54 23.71 7.03 13.14
N GLY A 55 23.03 5.91 12.94
CA GLY A 55 22.19 5.71 11.75
C GLY A 55 21.08 6.77 11.64
N GLU A 56 20.49 7.15 12.78
CA GLU A 56 19.50 8.24 12.81
C GLU A 56 20.12 9.59 12.45
N ALA A 57 21.26 9.94 13.04
CA ALA A 57 21.95 11.20 12.77
C ALA A 57 22.28 11.34 11.27
N CYS A 58 22.87 10.30 10.65
CA CYS A 58 23.18 10.30 9.23
C CYS A 58 21.93 10.50 8.37
N LEU A 59 20.83 9.82 8.68
CA LEU A 59 19.57 9.95 7.93
C LEU A 59 18.97 11.35 8.03
N VAL A 60 19.08 11.99 9.19
CA VAL A 60 18.60 13.35 9.41
C VAL A 60 19.46 14.35 8.63
N GLU A 61 20.79 14.24 8.71
CA GLU A 61 21.73 15.07 7.96
C GLU A 61 21.58 14.90 6.45
N ASP A 62 21.38 13.67 5.99
CA ASP A 62 21.27 13.36 4.57
C ASP A 62 20.06 14.01 3.90
N TYR A 63 18.93 14.14 4.62
CA TYR A 63 17.63 14.44 3.98
C TYR A 63 16.72 15.43 4.71
N LEU A 64 16.78 15.49 6.03
CA LEU A 64 15.69 16.02 6.86
C LEU A 64 16.02 17.36 7.52
N VAL A 65 17.30 17.71 7.66
CA VAL A 65 17.74 19.05 8.10
C VAL A 65 17.43 20.12 7.05
N ASP A 66 17.43 21.40 7.43
CA ASP A 66 17.10 22.50 6.51
C ASP A 66 18.04 22.61 5.31
N ASN A 67 19.32 22.30 5.50
CA ASN A 67 20.32 22.21 4.43
C ASN A 67 20.87 20.77 4.35
N PRO A 68 20.14 19.83 3.72
CA PRO A 68 20.51 18.42 3.69
C PRO A 68 21.66 18.14 2.72
N THR A 69 22.41 17.06 2.95
CA THR A 69 23.46 16.58 2.02
C THR A 69 22.90 16.31 0.62
N TYR A 70 21.69 15.78 0.54
CA TYR A 70 21.01 15.49 -0.72
C TYR A 70 19.90 16.49 -1.01
N ASP A 71 19.88 16.99 -2.24
CA ASP A 71 18.90 17.96 -2.72
C ASP A 71 17.46 17.39 -2.82
N GLN A 72 16.50 18.27 -3.09
CA GLN A 72 15.09 17.89 -3.19
C GLN A 72 14.81 16.90 -4.32
N ALA A 73 15.55 16.96 -5.43
CA ALA A 73 15.40 16.03 -6.54
C ALA A 73 15.84 14.62 -6.12
N THR A 74 16.97 14.51 -5.42
CA THR A 74 17.45 13.25 -4.86
C THR A 74 16.51 12.73 -3.79
N PHE A 75 15.98 13.59 -2.91
CA PHE A 75 14.95 13.20 -1.95
C PHE A 75 13.73 12.59 -2.66
N ARG A 76 13.18 13.30 -3.66
CA ARG A 76 12.01 12.83 -4.41
C ARG A 76 12.26 11.50 -5.10
N ARG A 77 13.45 11.31 -5.67
CA ARG A 77 13.86 10.03 -6.27
C ARG A 77 13.97 8.91 -5.24
N ARG A 78 14.47 9.21 -4.03
CA ARG A 78 14.73 8.22 -2.97
C ARG A 78 13.52 7.84 -2.13
N PHE A 79 12.55 8.74 -2.01
CA PHE A 79 11.34 8.54 -1.21
C PHE A 79 10.07 8.46 -2.07
N CYS A 80 10.18 8.62 -3.39
CA CYS A 80 9.07 8.68 -4.35
C CYS A 80 8.00 9.74 -4.02
N MET A 81 8.35 10.73 -3.19
CA MET A 81 7.45 11.79 -2.74
C MET A 81 8.22 13.07 -2.41
N GLN A 82 7.51 14.19 -2.30
CA GLN A 82 8.10 15.45 -1.85
C GLN A 82 8.25 15.48 -0.33
N ARG A 83 9.27 16.19 0.16
CA ARG A 83 9.60 16.32 1.58
C ARG A 83 8.44 16.86 2.46
N PRO A 84 7.62 17.84 2.02
CA PRO A 84 6.45 18.25 2.81
C PRO A 84 5.42 17.13 3.01
N LEU A 85 5.18 16.30 2.00
CA LEU A 85 4.28 15.16 2.11
C LEU A 85 4.84 14.11 3.07
N PHE A 86 6.15 13.86 3.00
CA PHE A 86 6.85 12.98 3.95
C PHE A 86 6.58 13.41 5.40
N PHE A 87 6.85 14.68 5.75
CA PHE A 87 6.63 15.17 7.11
C PHE A 87 5.16 15.14 7.54
N ARG A 88 4.24 15.42 6.61
CA ARG A 88 2.81 15.31 6.88
C ARG A 88 2.41 13.88 7.26
N ILE A 89 2.94 12.89 6.56
CA ILE A 89 2.66 11.48 6.87
C ILE A 89 3.29 11.11 8.23
N VAL A 90 4.55 11.45 8.47
CA VAL A 90 5.22 11.20 9.75
C VAL A 90 4.41 11.79 10.90
N THR A 91 3.99 13.05 10.77
CA THR A 91 3.22 13.75 11.82
C THR A 91 1.90 13.04 12.09
N GLY A 92 1.14 12.70 11.05
CA GLY A 92 -0.14 12.00 11.19
C GLY A 92 0.02 10.64 11.87
N VAL A 93 0.93 9.81 11.37
CA VAL A 93 1.17 8.45 11.90
C VAL A 93 1.67 8.49 13.35
N THR A 94 2.57 9.43 13.67
CA THR A 94 3.11 9.59 15.04
C THR A 94 2.04 10.01 16.05
N ALA A 95 1.09 10.85 15.62
CA ALA A 95 -0.04 11.25 16.46
C ALA A 95 -1.05 10.11 16.65
N ASN A 96 -1.20 9.23 15.65
CA ASN A 96 -2.21 8.16 15.64
C ASN A 96 -1.78 6.90 16.42
N ASP A 97 -0.49 6.55 16.42
CA ASP A 97 -0.02 5.31 17.05
C ASP A 97 1.19 5.53 17.98
N LEU A 98 1.03 5.06 19.21
CA LEU A 98 2.03 5.08 20.28
C LEU A 98 3.35 4.39 19.89
N TYR A 99 3.31 3.42 18.98
CA TYR A 99 4.49 2.75 18.45
C TYR A 99 5.44 3.74 17.78
N PHE A 100 4.93 4.74 17.06
CA PHE A 100 5.75 5.71 16.34
C PHE A 100 6.30 6.81 17.23
N GLN A 101 5.66 7.08 18.36
CA GLN A 101 6.15 8.03 19.35
C GLN A 101 7.51 7.57 19.93
N GLN A 102 8.38 8.54 20.19
CA GLN A 102 9.64 8.26 20.87
C GLN A 102 9.37 8.06 22.37
N ARG A 103 9.76 6.90 22.88
CA ARG A 103 9.58 6.49 24.28
C ARG A 103 10.86 5.93 24.86
N HIS A 104 10.96 5.86 26.17
CA HIS A 104 12.02 5.09 26.83
C HIS A 104 11.59 3.64 26.98
N ASP A 105 12.50 2.70 26.74
CA ASP A 105 12.26 1.29 27.05
C ASP A 105 12.35 1.03 28.57
N THR A 106 12.03 -0.19 29.00
CA THR A 106 12.08 -0.60 30.40
C THR A 106 13.48 -0.54 31.02
N THR A 107 14.52 -0.39 30.20
CA THR A 107 15.91 -0.20 30.62
C THR A 107 16.34 1.27 30.63
N GLY A 108 15.41 2.19 30.34
CA GLY A 108 15.62 3.64 30.31
C GLY A 108 16.24 4.16 29.00
N ARG A 109 16.49 3.31 28.00
CA ARG A 109 17.06 3.74 26.72
C ARG A 109 15.99 4.36 25.84
N GLN A 110 16.32 5.45 25.16
CA GLN A 110 15.43 6.05 24.17
C GLN A 110 15.24 5.10 22.98
N SER A 111 13.98 4.82 22.67
CA SER A 111 13.60 4.16 21.42
C SER A 111 13.86 5.07 20.22
N LEU A 112 13.80 4.47 19.04
CA LEU A 112 14.01 5.15 17.76
C LEU A 112 12.97 6.26 17.56
N SER A 113 13.41 7.36 16.94
CA SER A 113 12.50 8.47 16.65
C SER A 113 11.43 8.11 15.64
N PRO A 114 10.35 8.91 15.57
CA PRO A 114 9.31 8.71 14.57
C PRO A 114 9.83 8.86 13.14
N LEU A 115 10.79 9.77 12.91
CA LEU A 115 11.42 9.97 11.61
C LEU A 115 12.14 8.71 11.14
N HIS A 116 12.92 8.09 12.03
CA HIS A 116 13.62 6.85 11.70
C HIS A 116 12.64 5.71 11.42
N LYS A 117 11.63 5.51 12.29
CA LYS A 117 10.57 4.49 12.12
C LYS A 117 9.83 4.63 10.79
N CYS A 118 9.35 5.83 10.49
CA CYS A 118 8.59 6.10 9.27
C CYS A 118 9.47 6.02 8.03
N THR A 119 10.72 6.50 8.08
CA THR A 119 11.64 6.42 6.94
C THR A 119 11.92 4.97 6.56
N THR A 120 12.18 4.10 7.54
CA THR A 120 12.37 2.66 7.27
C THR A 120 11.17 2.10 6.51
N ALA A 121 9.95 2.32 7.00
CA ALA A 121 8.73 1.80 6.36
C ALA A 121 8.52 2.37 4.95
N MET A 122 8.69 3.70 4.77
CA MET A 122 8.52 4.34 3.48
C MET A 122 9.56 3.89 2.45
N ARG A 123 10.81 3.63 2.85
CA ARG A 123 11.83 3.12 1.92
C ARG A 123 11.56 1.69 1.48
N VAL A 124 11.05 0.84 2.39
CA VAL A 124 10.58 -0.51 2.02
C VAL A 124 9.46 -0.40 0.98
N LEU A 125 8.49 0.49 1.19
CA LEU A 125 7.38 0.72 0.25
C LEU A 125 7.84 1.31 -1.09
N ALA A 126 8.77 2.26 -1.07
CA ALA A 126 9.22 2.95 -2.28
C ALA A 126 9.99 2.04 -3.26
N TYR A 127 10.76 1.09 -2.73
CA TYR A 127 11.63 0.24 -3.54
C TYR A 127 11.23 -1.24 -3.59
N GLY A 128 10.25 -1.67 -2.78
CA GLY A 128 9.90 -3.09 -2.67
C GLY A 128 11.06 -3.98 -2.22
N THR A 129 12.06 -3.40 -1.55
CA THR A 129 13.26 -4.13 -1.08
C THR A 129 12.91 -5.03 0.09
N SER A 130 13.63 -6.14 0.26
CA SER A 130 13.49 -6.97 1.46
C SER A 130 13.79 -6.15 2.72
N ALA A 131 13.13 -6.50 3.82
CA ALA A 131 13.39 -5.87 5.12
C ALA A 131 14.85 -6.04 5.56
N ASP A 132 15.50 -7.14 5.15
CA ASP A 132 16.94 -7.40 5.36
C ASP A 132 17.84 -6.40 4.64
N ALA A 133 17.52 -6.03 3.39
CA ALA A 133 18.32 -5.08 2.63
C ALA A 133 18.28 -3.65 3.23
N GLN A 134 17.26 -3.34 4.03
CA GLN A 134 17.19 -2.07 4.76
C GLN A 134 17.85 -2.14 6.14
N ASP A 135 18.22 -3.33 6.66
CA ASP A 135 18.92 -3.48 7.94
C ASP A 135 20.28 -2.77 7.91
N GLU A 136 20.99 -2.78 6.78
CA GLU A 136 22.31 -2.14 6.67
C GLU A 136 22.26 -0.61 6.87
N TYR A 137 21.24 0.06 6.29
CA TYR A 137 21.09 1.51 6.41
C TYR A 137 20.27 1.92 7.64
N THR A 138 19.25 1.16 8.01
CA THR A 138 18.33 1.51 9.12
C THR A 138 18.71 0.87 10.44
N ARG A 139 19.67 -0.06 10.43
CA ARG A 139 20.24 -0.75 11.59
C ARG A 139 19.12 -1.39 12.44
N ARG A 140 18.33 -2.23 11.79
CA ARG A 140 17.11 -2.89 12.32
C ARG A 140 16.97 -4.33 11.82
N SER A 141 16.76 -5.26 12.76
CA SER A 141 16.40 -6.63 12.42
C SER A 141 15.13 -6.71 11.56
N GLU A 142 15.10 -7.63 10.59
CA GLU A 142 14.01 -7.90 9.65
C GLU A 142 12.61 -7.86 10.26
N ILE A 143 12.44 -8.51 11.40
CA ILE A 143 11.14 -8.71 12.07
C ILE A 143 10.59 -7.39 12.58
N VAL A 144 11.45 -6.59 13.22
CA VAL A 144 11.08 -5.26 13.71
C VAL A 144 10.72 -4.36 12.54
N THR A 145 11.37 -4.53 11.39
CA THR A 145 11.06 -3.79 10.16
C THR A 145 9.70 -4.21 9.58
N LYS A 146 9.36 -5.51 9.57
CA LYS A 146 8.04 -6.00 9.14
C LYS A 146 6.91 -5.50 10.06
N ASP A 147 7.07 -5.62 11.38
CA ASP A 147 6.07 -5.13 12.34
C ASP A 147 5.88 -3.61 12.24
N ALA A 148 6.98 -2.87 12.08
CA ALA A 148 6.93 -1.42 11.86
C ALA A 148 6.19 -1.06 10.57
N LEU A 149 6.42 -1.82 9.50
CA LEU A 149 5.77 -1.60 8.21
C LEU A 149 4.25 -1.81 8.32
N ILE A 150 3.80 -2.89 8.97
CA ILE A 150 2.36 -3.17 9.14
C ILE A 150 1.71 -2.03 9.90
N LYS A 151 2.25 -1.65 11.07
CA LYS A 151 1.73 -0.53 11.87
C LYS A 151 1.75 0.79 11.12
N PHE A 152 2.78 1.01 10.29
CA PHE A 152 2.88 2.20 9.47
C PHE A 152 1.73 2.26 8.45
N ILE A 153 1.48 1.16 7.74
CA ILE A 153 0.39 1.06 6.76
C ILE A 153 -0.97 1.28 7.44
N GLU A 154 -1.22 0.62 8.58
CA GLU A 154 -2.44 0.81 9.38
C GLU A 154 -2.62 2.26 9.82
N GLY A 155 -1.54 2.88 10.32
CA GLY A 155 -1.53 4.30 10.70
C GLY A 155 -1.84 5.23 9.53
N VAL A 156 -1.25 4.98 8.36
CA VAL A 156 -1.53 5.76 7.14
C VAL A 156 -2.99 5.61 6.72
N ILE A 157 -3.53 4.39 6.71
CA ILE A 157 -4.94 4.13 6.35
C ILE A 157 -5.86 4.84 7.34
N SER A 158 -5.59 4.74 8.65
CA SER A 158 -6.37 5.42 9.69
C SER A 158 -6.38 6.94 9.49
N CYS A 159 -5.21 7.55 9.29
CA CYS A 159 -5.07 9.00 9.20
C CYS A 159 -5.59 9.59 7.89
N PHE A 160 -5.38 8.87 6.78
CA PHE A 160 -5.52 9.42 5.43
C PHE A 160 -6.55 8.69 4.57
N GLY A 161 -6.92 7.45 4.91
CA GLY A 161 -7.81 6.61 4.11
C GLY A 161 -9.18 7.25 3.87
N LYS A 162 -9.84 7.78 4.91
CA LYS A 162 -11.13 8.46 4.76
C LYS A 162 -11.09 9.65 3.80
N LYS A 163 -9.94 10.31 3.64
CA LYS A 163 -9.80 11.44 2.71
C LYS A 163 -9.38 10.99 1.31
N TYR A 164 -8.44 10.07 1.22
CA TYR A 164 -7.73 9.75 -0.03
C TYR A 164 -8.07 8.39 -0.64
N LEU A 165 -8.70 7.48 0.11
CA LEU A 165 -9.08 6.14 -0.33
C LEU A 165 -10.54 5.86 0.06
N ARG A 166 -11.49 6.39 -0.72
CA ARG A 166 -12.92 6.16 -0.50
C ARG A 166 -13.72 6.36 -1.79
N ARG A 167 -14.90 5.76 -1.85
CA ARG A 167 -15.85 5.98 -2.95
C ARG A 167 -16.31 7.45 -3.00
N PRO A 168 -16.59 8.00 -4.21
CA PRO A 168 -17.21 9.32 -4.33
C PRO A 168 -18.60 9.38 -3.75
N ASN A 169 -18.89 10.50 -3.09
CA ASN A 169 -20.27 10.94 -2.93
C ASN A 169 -20.65 11.87 -4.09
N GLU A 170 -21.92 12.29 -4.13
CA GLU A 170 -22.44 13.15 -5.19
C GLU A 170 -21.70 14.48 -5.32
N ALA A 171 -21.29 15.10 -4.20
CA ALA A 171 -20.56 16.35 -4.21
C ALA A 171 -19.14 16.18 -4.78
N ASP A 172 -18.45 15.10 -4.44
CA ASP A 172 -17.14 14.80 -5.03
C ASP A 172 -17.24 14.53 -6.52
N LEU A 173 -18.27 13.79 -6.94
CA LEU A 173 -18.53 13.48 -8.34
C LEU A 173 -18.79 14.75 -9.15
N ALA A 174 -19.69 15.60 -8.67
CA ALA A 174 -20.00 16.87 -9.31
C ALA A 174 -18.74 17.75 -9.45
N ARG A 175 -17.94 17.86 -8.39
CA ARG A 175 -16.68 18.60 -8.40
C ARG A 175 -15.68 18.03 -9.41
N LEU A 176 -15.51 16.70 -9.45
CA LEU A 176 -14.57 16.07 -10.38
C LEU A 176 -15.00 16.25 -11.84
N LEU A 177 -16.27 16.02 -12.14
CA LEU A 177 -16.81 16.20 -13.50
C LEU A 177 -16.65 17.64 -13.95
N HIS A 178 -16.96 18.62 -13.08
CA HIS A 178 -16.79 20.04 -13.39
C HIS A 178 -15.34 20.40 -13.74
N VAL A 179 -14.37 20.01 -12.92
CA VAL A 179 -12.94 20.30 -13.18
C VAL A 179 -12.44 19.60 -14.45
N ARG A 180 -12.98 18.44 -14.79
CA ARG A 180 -12.59 17.74 -16.03
C ARG A 180 -13.24 18.34 -17.26
N GLU A 181 -14.49 18.79 -17.17
CA GLU A 181 -15.17 19.55 -18.21
C GLU A 181 -14.38 20.80 -18.59
N GLU A 182 -13.97 21.60 -17.60
CA GLU A 182 -13.13 22.79 -17.79
C GLU A 182 -11.79 22.49 -18.49
N ARG A 183 -11.30 21.25 -18.36
CA ARG A 183 -10.05 20.78 -18.99
C ARG A 183 -10.28 20.05 -20.31
N GLY A 184 -11.52 20.00 -20.82
CA GLY A 184 -11.87 19.36 -22.10
C GLY A 184 -12.10 17.85 -22.04
N PHE A 185 -12.31 17.28 -20.85
CA PHE A 185 -12.55 15.84 -20.64
C PHE A 185 -13.94 15.59 -20.07
N SER A 186 -14.97 15.91 -20.86
CA SER A 186 -16.37 15.76 -20.44
C SER A 186 -16.69 14.31 -20.05
N GLY A 187 -17.40 14.13 -18.92
CA GLY A 187 -17.77 12.82 -18.41
C GLY A 187 -16.66 12.04 -17.70
N MET A 188 -15.42 12.54 -17.65
CA MET A 188 -14.30 11.85 -17.01
C MET A 188 -14.28 12.07 -15.49
N MET A 189 -14.31 11.00 -14.69
CA MET A 189 -14.19 11.09 -13.24
C MET A 189 -12.73 10.97 -12.75
N GLY A 190 -11.94 10.15 -13.44
CA GLY A 190 -10.57 9.85 -13.05
C GLY A 190 -9.83 9.08 -14.12
N SER A 191 -8.59 8.73 -13.83
CA SER A 191 -7.75 7.89 -14.68
C SER A 191 -7.61 6.53 -14.03
N ILE A 192 -7.81 5.47 -14.81
CA ILE A 192 -7.56 4.09 -14.40
C ILE A 192 -6.14 3.71 -14.77
N ASP A 193 -5.46 2.99 -13.88
CA ASP A 193 -4.19 2.33 -14.17
C ASP A 193 -4.13 0.97 -13.49
N CYS A 194 -3.39 0.05 -14.10
CA CYS A 194 -3.24 -1.33 -13.65
C CYS A 194 -1.77 -1.69 -13.47
N MET A 195 -1.42 -2.14 -12.28
CA MET A 195 -0.08 -2.62 -11.97
C MET A 195 -0.06 -4.15 -11.88
N HIS A 196 0.80 -4.79 -12.66
CA HIS A 196 0.98 -6.25 -12.63
C HIS A 196 2.05 -6.66 -11.61
N TRP A 197 1.64 -7.42 -10.61
CA TRP A 197 2.50 -7.91 -9.53
C TRP A 197 2.83 -9.38 -9.77
N THR A 198 4.13 -9.72 -9.88
CA THR A 198 4.53 -11.11 -10.06
C THR A 198 4.15 -11.95 -8.85
N TRP A 199 3.39 -13.00 -9.07
CA TRP A 199 2.93 -13.91 -8.03
C TRP A 199 3.90 -15.10 -7.91
N LYS A 200 4.98 -14.90 -7.15
CA LYS A 200 6.05 -15.90 -6.98
C LYS A 200 5.52 -17.27 -6.51
N ASN A 201 4.55 -17.27 -5.60
CA ASN A 201 3.96 -18.46 -5.00
C ASN A 201 2.58 -18.79 -5.59
N CYS A 202 2.36 -18.48 -6.87
CA CYS A 202 1.13 -18.83 -7.56
C CYS A 202 0.93 -20.36 -7.57
N PRO A 203 -0.22 -20.88 -7.12
CA PRO A 203 -0.53 -22.30 -7.26
C PRO A 203 -0.43 -22.75 -8.71
N THR A 204 0.15 -23.93 -8.95
CA THR A 204 0.33 -24.48 -10.30
C THR A 204 -0.98 -24.55 -11.07
N ALA A 205 -2.07 -24.90 -10.40
CA ALA A 205 -3.41 -24.97 -10.99
C ALA A 205 -3.90 -23.63 -11.57
N TRP A 206 -3.41 -22.50 -11.04
CA TRP A 206 -3.84 -21.15 -11.45
C TRP A 206 -2.80 -20.44 -12.33
N ALA A 207 -1.57 -20.96 -12.39
CA ALA A 207 -0.46 -20.34 -13.12
C ALA A 207 -0.81 -20.04 -14.59
N GLY A 208 -1.52 -20.94 -15.27
CA GLY A 208 -1.96 -20.73 -16.66
C GLY A 208 -2.90 -19.54 -16.83
N GLN A 209 -3.85 -19.34 -15.91
CA GLN A 209 -4.82 -18.23 -15.98
C GLN A 209 -4.19 -16.88 -15.63
N TYR A 210 -3.18 -16.86 -14.76
CA TYR A 210 -2.53 -15.63 -14.28
C TYR A 210 -1.28 -15.26 -15.09
N ALA A 211 -0.77 -16.17 -15.91
CA ALA A 211 0.37 -15.91 -16.80
C ALA A 211 -0.08 -15.23 -18.09
N GLY A 212 0.00 -13.91 -18.11
CA GLY A 212 -0.22 -13.09 -19.31
C GLY A 212 0.98 -13.10 -20.26
N ARG A 213 1.14 -11.99 -21.01
CA ARG A 213 2.24 -11.79 -21.98
C ARG A 213 3.64 -12.01 -21.40
N SER A 214 3.83 -11.75 -20.11
CA SER A 214 5.13 -11.89 -19.43
C SER A 214 5.56 -13.35 -19.22
N GLY A 215 4.66 -14.32 -19.45
CA GLY A 215 4.89 -15.74 -19.17
C GLY A 215 5.01 -16.07 -17.68
N LYS A 216 4.89 -15.08 -16.80
CA LYS A 216 4.91 -15.25 -15.34
C LYS A 216 3.52 -14.99 -14.79
N PRO A 217 3.05 -15.77 -13.81
CA PRO A 217 1.79 -15.48 -13.14
C PRO A 217 1.87 -14.11 -12.47
N THR A 218 0.92 -13.23 -12.79
CA THR A 218 0.82 -11.90 -12.19
C THR A 218 -0.59 -11.67 -11.67
N ILE A 219 -0.72 -10.96 -10.55
CA ILE A 219 -1.99 -10.43 -10.03
C ILE A 219 -2.01 -8.93 -10.30
N ILE A 220 -3.17 -8.41 -10.69
CA ILE A 220 -3.31 -7.00 -11.03
C ILE A 220 -3.89 -6.21 -9.85
N LEU A 221 -3.23 -5.08 -9.56
CA LEU A 221 -3.78 -3.96 -8.80
C LEU A 221 -4.33 -2.92 -9.78
N ALA A 222 -5.64 -2.73 -9.82
CA ALA A 222 -6.28 -1.71 -10.62
C ALA A 222 -6.80 -0.58 -9.72
N ALA A 223 -6.40 0.66 -9.99
CA ALA A 223 -6.84 1.83 -9.24
C ALA A 223 -7.38 2.90 -10.16
N VAL A 224 -8.44 3.59 -9.71
CA VAL A 224 -8.93 4.81 -10.35
C VAL A 224 -8.57 5.97 -9.44
N ALA A 225 -7.75 6.88 -9.98
CA ALA A 225 -7.27 8.05 -9.26
C ALA A 225 -7.67 9.33 -9.98
N SER A 226 -7.94 10.35 -9.19
CA SER A 226 -8.22 11.71 -9.65
C SER A 226 -6.98 12.60 -9.52
N TYR A 227 -7.05 13.80 -10.08
CA TYR A 227 -5.88 14.71 -10.17
C TYR A 227 -5.41 15.23 -8.79
N ASP A 228 -6.25 15.15 -7.77
CA ASP A 228 -6.01 15.66 -6.42
C ASP A 228 -5.64 14.55 -5.43
N LEU A 229 -5.02 13.47 -5.95
CA LEU A 229 -4.48 12.33 -5.19
C LEU A 229 -5.55 11.46 -4.53
N TRP A 230 -6.81 11.60 -4.92
CA TRP A 230 -7.88 10.77 -4.39
C TRP A 230 -8.07 9.52 -5.25
N ILE A 231 -7.98 8.37 -4.59
CA ILE A 231 -8.22 7.04 -5.12
C ILE A 231 -9.68 6.72 -4.83
N CYS A 232 -10.52 6.84 -5.85
CA CYS A 232 -11.96 6.65 -5.72
C CYS A 232 -12.35 5.17 -5.77
N HIS A 233 -11.46 4.33 -6.31
CA HIS A 233 -11.63 2.88 -6.37
C HIS A 233 -10.25 2.21 -6.47
N ALA A 234 -10.06 1.10 -5.76
CA ALA A 234 -8.90 0.23 -5.88
C ALA A 234 -9.37 -1.22 -5.79
N PHE A 235 -8.77 -2.09 -6.61
CA PHE A 235 -9.08 -3.52 -6.66
C PHE A 235 -7.80 -4.31 -6.86
N PHE A 236 -7.64 -5.39 -6.09
CA PHE A 236 -6.50 -6.30 -6.20
C PHE A 236 -7.03 -7.72 -6.38
N GLY A 237 -6.45 -8.48 -7.32
CA GLY A 237 -6.79 -9.90 -7.50
C GLY A 237 -7.10 -10.32 -8.93
N THR A 238 -7.19 -9.39 -9.89
CA THR A 238 -7.52 -9.77 -11.28
C THR A 238 -6.35 -10.56 -11.89
N PRO A 239 -6.62 -11.61 -12.70
CA PRO A 239 -5.57 -12.33 -13.40
C PRO A 239 -4.74 -11.42 -14.31
N GLY A 240 -3.43 -11.66 -14.32
CA GLY A 240 -2.44 -10.98 -15.15
C GLY A 240 -2.62 -11.08 -16.66
N THR A 241 -3.55 -11.92 -17.10
CA THR A 241 -3.98 -12.04 -18.49
C THR A 241 -4.94 -10.93 -18.90
N CYS A 242 -5.58 -10.25 -17.95
CA CYS A 242 -6.42 -9.09 -18.22
C CYS A 242 -5.58 -7.85 -18.55
N ASN A 243 -6.07 -7.03 -19.47
CA ASN A 243 -5.55 -5.69 -19.75
C ASN A 243 -6.51 -4.63 -19.18
N ASP A 244 -6.10 -3.36 -19.23
CA ASP A 244 -6.86 -2.24 -18.65
C ASP A 244 -8.30 -2.17 -19.15
N ILE A 245 -8.52 -2.41 -20.43
CA ILE A 245 -9.84 -2.40 -21.07
C ILE A 245 -10.72 -3.53 -20.53
N ASN A 246 -10.18 -4.75 -20.44
CA ASN A 246 -10.91 -5.90 -19.90
C ASN A 246 -11.27 -5.67 -18.43
N ILE A 247 -10.38 -5.05 -17.66
CA ILE A 247 -10.60 -4.71 -16.26
C ILE A 247 -11.69 -3.64 -16.13
N LEU A 248 -11.69 -2.64 -17.00
CA LEU A 248 -12.74 -1.63 -17.03
C LEU A 248 -14.09 -2.25 -17.35
N HIS A 249 -14.18 -3.09 -18.39
CA HIS A 249 -15.43 -3.75 -18.77
C HIS A 249 -15.94 -4.76 -17.74
N LEU A 250 -15.04 -5.47 -17.05
CA LEU A 250 -15.37 -6.33 -15.90
C LEU A 250 -16.08 -5.52 -14.80
N LYS A 251 -15.76 -4.22 -14.68
CA LYS A 251 -16.35 -3.30 -13.70
C LYS A 251 -17.63 -2.63 -14.22
N GLU A 252 -17.67 -2.23 -15.49
CA GLU A 252 -18.84 -1.59 -16.11
C GLU A 252 -20.06 -2.51 -16.21
N ARG A 253 -19.88 -3.78 -16.58
CA ARG A 253 -20.98 -4.77 -16.65
C ARG A 253 -21.65 -5.07 -15.31
N LYS A 254 -21.13 -4.51 -14.22
CA LYS A 254 -21.51 -4.84 -12.84
C LYS A 254 -21.94 -3.61 -12.03
N THR A 255 -22.04 -2.43 -12.67
CA THR A 255 -22.41 -1.17 -12.01
C THR A 255 -23.63 -0.48 -12.66
N ILE A 256 -24.39 -1.18 -13.51
CA ILE A 256 -25.72 -0.75 -14.00
C ILE A 256 -26.73 -1.83 -13.64
#